data_AF-A0A9E2K6V5-F1
#
_entry.id   AF-A0A9E2K6V5-F1
#
_cell.length_a   1.000
_cell.length_b   1.000
_cell.length_c   1.000
_cell.angle_alpha   90.00
_cell.angle_beta   90.00
_cell.angle_gamma   90.00
#
_symmetry.space_group_name_H-M   'P 1'
#
loop_
_entity.id
_entity.type
_entity.pdbx_description
1 polymer ?
#
loop_
_entity_poly.entity_id
_entity_poly.type
_entity_poly.pdbx_seq_one_letter_code
_entity_poly.pdbx_strand_id
1 'polypeptide(L)'
;MTSGFRWGARLSAAAVLAGLCWAASPSVADADSPGAGVDRADRTGAAAASGASAARADTRAGQRRDSAKPPIKLAPKPAARPAQTPGGAVDPLRGFFGNGSATNPNGGLIWGHGYSWTAETCPTGPCAGGNAGLFGNGGDGYNGGRGGSAGLFGNGGDGGDALTPGGDGGDGGAGGLFVGSGGRGGNGAPGAIGQADGAAGAGGDTGLLSVWGSEGTGGVPGGTEGDSGGDLVGPDDRDLEGLTGLGEADAGALATDRGYVVRVVARDGEFYQVTMDYRYDRINFVIENGIVVQASIG
;
A
#
# COMPACT_ATOMS: atom_id res chain seq x y z
N MET A 1 23.59 -36.28 -57.52
CA MET A 1 23.08 -35.51 -56.36
C MET A 1 21.62 -35.90 -56.24
N THR A 2 21.17 -36.79 -55.37
CA THR A 2 21.17 -36.73 -53.90
C THR A 2 20.95 -38.13 -53.30
N SER A 3 21.75 -38.45 -52.28
CA SER A 3 21.56 -39.47 -51.24
C SER A 3 20.27 -39.20 -50.44
N GLY A 4 19.46 -40.16 -49.97
CA GLY A 4 19.80 -41.38 -49.24
C GLY A 4 19.69 -41.12 -47.72
N PHE A 5 18.52 -41.32 -47.11
CA PHE A 5 18.36 -41.24 -45.64
C PHE A 5 17.64 -42.48 -45.12
N ARG A 6 18.33 -43.24 -44.26
CA ARG A 6 17.91 -44.53 -43.69
C ARG A 6 17.30 -44.34 -42.30
N TRP A 7 16.28 -45.13 -42.03
CA TRP A 7 15.72 -45.42 -40.70
C TRP A 7 16.78 -46.03 -39.77
N GLY A 8 16.76 -45.65 -38.50
CA GLY A 8 17.59 -46.23 -37.45
C GLY A 8 17.01 -45.95 -36.06
N ALA A 9 16.24 -46.90 -35.53
CA ALA A 9 15.85 -46.96 -34.14
C ALA A 9 17.07 -47.20 -33.25
N ARG A 10 17.18 -46.47 -32.13
CA ARG A 10 17.94 -46.91 -30.96
C ARG A 10 17.21 -46.51 -29.68
N LEU A 11 16.85 -47.55 -28.93
CA LEU A 11 16.58 -47.51 -27.49
C LEU A 11 17.76 -46.81 -26.79
N SER A 12 17.46 -45.93 -25.83
CA SER A 12 18.39 -45.60 -24.76
C SER A 12 17.70 -45.75 -23.42
N ALA A 13 18.41 -46.47 -22.56
CA ALA A 13 17.98 -47.03 -21.30
C ALA A 13 17.83 -45.97 -20.19
N ALA A 14 16.90 -46.27 -19.29
CA ALA A 14 16.86 -45.72 -17.95
C ALA A 14 18.13 -46.07 -17.17
N ALA A 15 18.72 -45.07 -16.52
CA ALA A 15 19.65 -45.25 -15.42
C ALA A 15 19.23 -44.33 -14.27
N VAL A 16 18.63 -44.97 -13.27
CA VAL A 16 18.40 -44.45 -11.92
C VAL A 16 19.75 -44.30 -11.24
N LEU A 17 20.08 -43.11 -10.74
CA LEU A 17 21.06 -42.92 -9.68
C LEU A 17 20.49 -41.97 -8.63
N ALA A 18 20.06 -42.56 -7.52
CA ALA A 18 19.90 -41.91 -6.23
C ALA A 18 21.27 -41.81 -5.54
N GLY A 19 21.53 -40.73 -4.80
CA GLY A 19 22.68 -40.68 -3.87
C GLY A 19 23.26 -39.30 -3.53
N LEU A 20 22.57 -38.58 -2.63
CA LEU A 20 23.01 -37.68 -1.55
C LEU A 20 24.31 -36.83 -1.65
N CYS A 21 24.17 -35.53 -1.30
CA CYS A 21 24.89 -34.91 -0.17
C CYS A 21 24.29 -33.54 0.24
N TRP A 22 23.98 -33.41 1.55
CA TRP A 22 23.75 -32.26 2.46
C TRP A 22 23.64 -30.81 1.92
N ALA A 23 22.59 -30.04 2.23
CA ALA A 23 22.11 -29.47 3.53
C ALA A 23 22.72 -28.09 3.86
N ALA A 24 21.87 -27.05 3.92
CA ALA A 24 21.80 -26.03 4.98
C ALA A 24 20.80 -24.92 4.61
N SER A 25 19.73 -24.82 5.40
CA SER A 25 18.84 -23.66 5.51
C SER A 25 19.59 -22.47 6.13
N PRO A 26 19.31 -21.21 5.78
CA PRO A 26 19.46 -20.11 6.71
C PRO A 26 18.17 -19.97 7.52
N SER A 27 18.31 -20.29 8.81
CA SER A 27 17.33 -20.11 9.86
C SER A 27 16.93 -18.64 9.99
N VAL A 28 15.64 -18.43 10.22
CA VAL A 28 15.10 -17.31 10.98
C VAL A 28 15.96 -17.06 12.21
N ALA A 29 16.40 -15.81 12.37
CA ALA A 29 17.01 -15.33 13.60
C ALA A 29 16.18 -14.16 14.10
N ASP A 30 15.73 -14.35 15.33
CA ASP A 30 14.89 -13.52 16.17
C ASP A 30 15.28 -12.04 16.18
N ALA A 31 14.26 -11.19 16.13
CA ALA A 31 14.36 -9.81 16.53
C ALA A 31 14.29 -9.73 18.06
N ASP A 32 15.41 -9.40 18.69
CA ASP A 32 15.41 -8.88 20.06
C ASP A 32 16.40 -7.72 20.13
N SER A 33 15.92 -6.56 20.59
CA SER A 33 16.73 -5.36 20.85
C SER A 33 17.35 -5.47 22.24
N PRO A 34 18.59 -4.99 22.49
CA PRO A 34 18.73 -3.60 22.93
C PRO A 34 20.09 -2.89 22.63
N GLY A 35 20.05 -1.55 22.63
CA GLY A 35 21.06 -0.72 23.31
C GLY A 35 22.31 -0.21 22.57
N ALA A 36 22.27 1.08 22.21
CA ALA A 36 23.33 2.11 22.31
C ALA A 36 24.81 1.83 21.97
N GLY A 37 25.37 2.70 21.10
CA GLY A 37 26.75 3.19 21.25
C GLY A 37 27.64 3.20 20.01
N VAL A 38 27.87 4.41 19.48
CA VAL A 38 29.09 4.95 18.82
C VAL A 38 30.08 3.99 18.11
N ASP A 39 30.32 4.20 16.81
CA ASP A 39 31.62 4.71 16.32
C ASP A 39 31.68 5.03 14.82
N ARG A 40 32.59 5.95 14.52
CA ARG A 40 32.80 6.71 13.29
C ARG A 40 33.92 6.09 12.45
N ALA A 41 33.71 5.89 11.14
CA ALA A 41 34.75 5.90 10.07
C ALA A 41 34.05 5.80 8.70
N ASP A 42 33.91 6.88 7.95
CA ASP A 42 34.86 7.33 6.91
C ASP A 42 35.16 6.27 5.83
N ARG A 43 34.61 6.49 4.64
CA ARG A 43 35.21 6.02 3.38
C ARG A 43 34.72 6.88 2.21
N THR A 44 35.64 7.71 1.74
CA THR A 44 35.57 8.50 0.52
C THR A 44 35.86 7.64 -0.72
N GLY A 45 35.14 7.96 -1.81
CA GLY A 45 35.66 8.01 -3.19
C GLY A 45 35.82 6.71 -3.99
N ALA A 46 35.03 6.57 -5.06
CA ALA A 46 35.54 6.32 -6.42
C ALA A 46 34.42 6.46 -7.46
N ALA A 47 34.67 7.32 -8.45
CA ALA A 47 33.86 7.54 -9.64
C ALA A 47 34.18 6.54 -10.76
N ALA A 48 33.22 6.28 -11.66
CA ALA A 48 33.51 5.89 -13.04
C ALA A 48 32.39 6.37 -13.97
N ALA A 49 32.77 7.18 -14.95
CA ALA A 49 31.95 7.69 -16.04
C ALA A 49 32.15 6.85 -17.32
N SER A 50 31.12 6.79 -18.14
CA SER A 50 31.20 6.57 -19.60
C SER A 50 29.91 7.17 -20.19
N GLY A 51 29.84 7.88 -21.32
CA GLY A 51 30.77 8.30 -22.35
C GLY A 51 29.88 8.83 -23.47
N ALA A 52 29.96 10.13 -23.78
CA ALA A 52 29.11 10.83 -24.71
C ALA A 52 29.45 10.53 -26.18
N SER A 53 28.50 10.77 -27.09
CA SER A 53 28.84 11.13 -28.48
C SER A 53 27.99 12.31 -28.93
N ALA A 54 28.69 13.38 -29.30
CA ALA A 54 28.15 14.67 -29.68
C ALA A 54 28.13 14.82 -31.22
N ALA A 55 27.18 15.59 -31.74
CA ALA A 55 27.43 16.41 -32.92
C ALA A 55 26.57 17.69 -32.84
N ARG A 56 27.27 18.81 -33.03
CA ARG A 56 26.84 20.21 -32.92
C ARG A 56 26.26 20.71 -34.24
N ALA A 57 25.39 21.72 -34.22
CA ALA A 57 25.60 22.99 -34.94
C ALA A 57 24.49 24.01 -34.67
N ASP A 58 24.93 25.24 -34.46
CA ASP A 58 24.22 26.50 -34.24
C ASP A 58 23.22 26.90 -35.34
N THR A 59 22.22 27.72 -35.01
CA THR A 59 22.15 29.11 -35.50
C THR A 59 21.01 29.92 -34.87
N ARG A 60 21.27 31.23 -34.82
CA ARG A 60 20.58 32.30 -34.09
C ARG A 60 19.62 33.04 -35.02
N ALA A 61 18.58 33.63 -34.41
CA ALA A 61 17.79 34.79 -34.88
C ALA A 61 16.67 34.58 -35.92
N GLY A 62 15.51 35.18 -35.63
CA GLY A 62 14.48 35.48 -36.64
C GLY A 62 13.07 35.60 -36.11
N GLN A 63 12.70 36.74 -35.52
CA GLN A 63 11.30 37.15 -35.40
C GLN A 63 10.73 37.50 -36.77
N ARG A 64 9.53 37.02 -37.13
CA ARG A 64 8.50 37.84 -37.82
C ARG A 64 7.10 37.35 -37.46
N ARG A 65 6.24 38.33 -37.22
CA ARG A 65 4.81 38.23 -36.92
C ARG A 65 4.06 38.08 -38.23
N ASP A 66 3.00 37.27 -38.23
CA ASP A 66 1.81 37.54 -39.03
C ASP A 66 0.56 37.36 -38.18
N SER A 67 -0.17 38.46 -38.05
CA SER A 67 -1.41 38.62 -37.31
C SER A 67 -2.59 38.15 -38.17
N ALA A 68 -3.45 37.28 -37.62
CA ALA A 68 -4.83 37.12 -38.08
C ALA A 68 -5.81 37.22 -36.89
N LYS A 69 -6.95 37.82 -37.18
CA LYS A 69 -7.95 38.53 -36.36
C LYS A 69 -8.63 37.69 -35.25
N PRO A 70 -9.05 38.29 -34.10
CA PRO A 70 -9.42 37.53 -32.90
C PRO A 70 -10.89 37.11 -32.88
N PRO A 71 -11.24 35.95 -32.28
CA PRO A 71 -12.59 35.71 -31.80
C PRO A 71 -12.78 36.37 -30.41
N ILE A 72 -13.96 36.97 -30.22
CA ILE A 72 -14.40 37.61 -28.97
C ILE A 72 -14.42 36.54 -27.87
N LYS A 73 -13.45 36.60 -26.95
CA LYS A 73 -13.50 35.82 -25.71
C LYS A 73 -14.38 36.57 -24.71
N LEU A 74 -15.47 35.91 -24.29
CA LEU A 74 -16.27 36.28 -23.14
C LEU A 74 -15.33 36.52 -21.95
N ALA A 75 -15.38 37.71 -21.35
CA ALA A 75 -14.50 38.06 -20.25
C ALA A 75 -14.73 37.07 -19.09
N PRO A 76 -13.69 36.34 -18.61
CA PRO A 76 -13.83 35.64 -17.36
C PRO A 76 -13.96 36.70 -16.27
N LYS A 77 -15.03 36.57 -15.47
CA LYS A 77 -15.18 37.23 -14.17
C LYS A 77 -13.83 37.14 -13.44
N PRO A 78 -13.24 38.24 -12.92
CA PRO A 78 -11.92 38.18 -12.33
C PRO A 78 -11.95 37.20 -11.16
N ALA A 79 -11.29 36.06 -11.34
CA ALA A 79 -10.93 35.19 -10.23
C ALA A 79 -10.10 36.04 -9.28
N ALA A 80 -10.52 36.09 -8.01
CA ALA A 80 -9.80 36.79 -6.98
C ALA A 80 -8.33 36.36 -7.02
N ARG A 81 -7.44 37.33 -7.20
CA ARG A 81 -5.99 37.14 -7.09
C ARG A 81 -5.75 36.43 -5.74
N PRO A 82 -5.10 35.25 -5.69
CA PRO A 82 -4.70 34.71 -4.39
C PRO A 82 -3.79 35.74 -3.74
N ALA A 83 -4.07 36.04 -2.48
CA ALA A 83 -3.21 36.90 -1.68
C ALA A 83 -1.77 36.38 -1.81
N GLN A 84 -0.88 37.23 -2.32
CA GLN A 84 0.54 36.94 -2.31
C GLN A 84 0.95 36.83 -0.84
N THR A 85 1.13 35.62 -0.35
CA THR A 85 1.79 35.42 0.94
C THR A 85 3.28 35.61 0.67
N PRO A 86 3.95 36.60 1.28
CA PRO A 86 5.39 36.78 1.07
C PRO A 86 6.10 35.51 1.54
N GLY A 87 6.77 34.84 0.60
CA GLY A 87 7.84 33.92 0.95
C GLY A 87 9.02 34.72 1.48
N GLY A 88 9.55 34.31 2.63
CA GLY A 88 10.77 34.87 3.21
C GLY A 88 10.54 35.40 4.63
N ALA A 89 11.05 34.66 5.61
CA ALA A 89 10.83 34.79 7.04
C ALA A 89 9.39 34.45 7.48
N VAL A 90 9.26 33.35 8.22
CA VAL A 90 8.10 33.13 9.09
C VAL A 90 7.92 34.41 9.90
N ASP A 91 6.75 35.05 9.78
CA ASP A 91 6.37 36.12 10.70
C ASP A 91 6.65 35.61 12.12
N PRO A 92 7.51 36.27 12.91
CA PRO A 92 7.94 35.74 14.20
C PRO A 92 6.73 35.42 15.08
N LEU A 93 5.62 36.16 14.98
CA LEU A 93 4.40 35.84 15.71
C LEU A 93 3.74 34.55 15.21
N ARG A 94 3.74 34.30 13.89
CA ARG A 94 3.21 33.07 13.28
C ARG A 94 4.08 31.84 13.60
N GLY A 95 5.38 32.05 13.80
CA GLY A 95 6.30 31.02 14.27
C GLY A 95 6.02 30.55 15.70
N PHE A 96 5.41 31.38 16.55
CA PHE A 96 5.01 31.01 17.92
C PHE A 96 3.53 30.65 18.03
N PHE A 97 2.65 31.35 17.30
CA PHE A 97 1.20 31.22 17.36
C PHE A 97 0.63 31.17 15.94
N GLY A 98 0.11 30.01 15.54
CA GLY A 98 -0.57 29.88 14.27
C GLY A 98 -0.70 28.44 13.81
N ASN A 99 -1.73 28.16 13.03
CA ASN A 99 -1.89 26.84 12.44
C ASN A 99 -1.01 26.68 11.20
N GLY A 100 -0.69 25.41 10.93
CA GLY A 100 -0.07 24.98 9.70
C GLY A 100 -0.87 25.34 8.46
N SER A 101 -0.19 25.32 7.31
CA SER A 101 -0.76 25.55 5.98
C SER A 101 -0.05 24.66 4.95
N ALA A 102 -0.62 24.51 3.76
CA ALA A 102 0.02 23.72 2.70
C ALA A 102 1.47 24.14 2.38
N THR A 103 1.83 25.42 2.54
CA THR A 103 3.21 25.90 2.31
C THR A 103 4.13 25.74 3.52
N ASN A 104 3.57 25.70 4.74
CA ASN A 104 4.30 25.42 5.97
C ASN A 104 3.40 24.55 6.85
N PRO A 105 3.50 23.22 6.77
CA PRO A 105 2.53 22.33 7.40
C PRO A 105 2.54 22.39 8.92
N ASN A 106 3.66 22.75 9.53
CA ASN A 106 3.78 22.77 10.98
C ASN A 106 3.07 23.99 11.59
N GLY A 107 2.41 23.76 12.72
CA GLY A 107 1.90 24.81 13.60
C GLY A 107 3.02 25.61 14.26
N GLY A 108 2.66 26.76 14.84
CA GLY A 108 3.55 27.59 15.63
C GLY A 108 4.00 26.89 16.91
N LEU A 109 5.17 27.27 17.42
CA LEU A 109 5.88 26.57 18.49
C LEU A 109 5.10 26.47 19.81
N ILE A 110 4.34 27.48 20.19
CA ILE A 110 3.60 27.51 21.46
C ILE A 110 2.16 27.06 21.25
N TRP A 111 1.48 27.61 20.26
CA TRP A 111 0.11 27.25 19.95
C TRP A 111 -0.07 27.12 18.45
N GLY A 112 -0.62 25.99 18.02
CA GLY A 112 -0.87 25.76 16.61
C GLY A 112 -1.14 24.31 16.29
N HIS A 113 -2.15 24.09 15.46
CA HIS A 113 -2.42 22.80 14.88
C HIS A 113 -1.53 22.56 13.67
N GLY A 114 -1.14 21.31 13.45
CA GLY A 114 -0.58 20.86 12.20
C GLY A 114 -1.59 20.98 11.05
N TYR A 115 -1.07 21.17 9.84
CA TYR A 115 -1.88 21.19 8.64
C TYR A 115 -2.29 19.77 8.25
N SER A 116 -3.59 19.57 8.03
CA SER A 116 -4.12 18.32 7.48
C SER A 116 -4.25 18.44 5.98
N TRP A 117 -3.68 17.49 5.23
CA TRP A 117 -3.68 17.52 3.78
C TRP A 117 -4.96 16.93 3.19
N THR A 118 -5.34 17.41 2.01
CA THR A 118 -6.48 16.88 1.25
C THR A 118 -6.09 16.63 -0.20
N ALA A 119 -7.00 16.02 -0.95
CA ALA A 119 -6.89 15.83 -2.39
C ALA A 119 -6.61 17.13 -3.16
N GLU A 120 -7.21 18.26 -2.75
CA GLU A 120 -7.03 19.52 -3.47
C GLU A 120 -5.69 20.19 -3.17
N THR A 121 -5.16 19.99 -1.97
CA THR A 121 -3.98 20.72 -1.51
C THR A 121 -2.70 19.93 -1.68
N CYS A 122 -2.78 18.62 -1.90
CA CYS A 122 -1.65 17.70 -2.09
C CYS A 122 -1.51 17.21 -3.55
N PRO A 123 -0.87 17.97 -4.46
CA PRO A 123 -0.82 17.62 -5.88
C PRO A 123 0.31 16.65 -6.29
N THR A 124 1.32 16.40 -5.44
CA THR A 124 2.60 15.81 -5.88
C THR A 124 3.00 14.48 -5.24
N GLY A 125 2.10 13.80 -4.53
CA GLY A 125 2.39 12.49 -3.88
C GLY A 125 2.26 12.55 -2.36
N PRO A 126 2.76 11.57 -1.60
CA PRO A 126 2.46 11.45 -0.17
C PRO A 126 2.77 12.74 0.58
N CYS A 127 1.73 13.36 1.15
CA CYS A 127 1.86 14.58 1.91
C CYS A 127 1.76 14.27 3.40
N ALA A 128 2.87 14.45 4.11
CA ALA A 128 2.90 14.27 5.55
C ALA A 128 2.16 15.43 6.25
N GLY A 129 1.23 15.07 7.13
CA GLY A 129 0.55 15.98 8.02
C GLY A 129 1.52 16.80 8.86
N GLY A 130 1.14 18.04 9.13
CA GLY A 130 1.97 18.96 9.88
C GLY A 130 2.07 18.60 11.36
N ASN A 131 3.19 18.91 11.99
CA ASN A 131 3.32 18.78 13.44
C ASN A 131 2.69 19.98 14.16
N ALA A 132 2.15 19.74 15.34
CA ALA A 132 1.60 20.78 16.20
C ALA A 132 2.69 21.53 16.98
N GLY A 133 2.29 22.66 17.56
CA GLY A 133 3.04 23.32 18.63
C GLY A 133 2.95 22.61 19.97
N LEU A 134 3.47 23.27 21.01
CA LEU A 134 3.37 22.82 22.40
C LEU A 134 1.94 22.45 22.80
N PHE A 135 0.98 23.26 22.35
CA PHE A 135 -0.44 23.00 22.42
C PHE A 135 -1.01 22.93 21.00
N GLY A 136 -1.56 21.79 20.65
CA GLY A 136 -2.23 21.59 19.37
C GLY A 136 -2.24 20.13 18.94
N ASN A 137 -3.06 19.86 17.94
CA ASN A 137 -3.16 18.54 17.33
C ASN A 137 -2.26 18.47 16.09
N GLY A 138 -1.67 17.31 15.86
CA GLY A 138 -1.05 17.00 14.58
C GLY A 138 -2.07 17.04 13.46
N GLY A 139 -1.61 17.31 12.25
CA GLY A 139 -2.47 17.28 11.06
C GLY A 139 -2.46 15.92 10.39
N ASP A 140 -3.51 15.61 9.63
CA ASP A 140 -3.61 14.33 8.92
C ASP A 140 -2.73 14.30 7.67
N GLY A 141 -2.13 13.15 7.41
CA GLY A 141 -1.43 12.86 6.17
C GLY A 141 -2.37 12.51 5.03
N TYR A 142 -1.87 12.52 3.80
CA TYR A 142 -2.66 12.20 2.60
C TYR A 142 -1.83 11.41 1.59
N ASN A 143 -2.49 10.50 0.85
CA ASN A 143 -1.90 9.67 -0.22
C ASN A 143 -0.66 8.88 0.24
N GLY A 144 -0.77 8.12 1.33
CA GLY A 144 0.34 7.41 1.96
C GLY A 144 1.24 8.30 2.84
N GLY A 145 0.89 9.59 2.98
CA GLY A 145 1.60 10.51 3.86
C GLY A 145 1.34 10.22 5.33
N ARG A 146 2.36 10.34 6.17
CA ARG A 146 2.23 10.17 7.63
C ARG A 146 1.39 11.26 8.27
N GLY A 147 0.68 10.95 9.34
CA GLY A 147 0.08 11.92 10.25
C GLY A 147 1.15 12.70 11.03
N GLY A 148 0.81 13.93 11.40
CA GLY A 148 1.67 14.80 12.18
C GLY A 148 1.56 14.52 13.68
N SER A 149 2.63 14.80 14.43
CA SER A 149 2.62 14.63 15.88
C SER A 149 2.08 15.86 16.62
N ALA A 150 1.43 15.64 17.76
CA ALA A 150 1.14 16.68 18.73
C ALA A 150 2.39 17.01 19.59
N GLY A 151 2.36 18.16 20.27
CA GLY A 151 3.43 18.61 21.15
C GLY A 151 3.33 18.06 22.57
N LEU A 152 3.16 18.93 23.57
CA LEU A 152 2.94 18.51 24.95
C LEU A 152 1.51 18.05 25.20
N PHE A 153 0.56 18.70 24.53
CA PHE A 153 -0.86 18.44 24.65
C PHE A 153 -1.51 18.43 23.28
N GLY A 154 -2.36 17.44 23.04
CA GLY A 154 -3.15 17.31 21.82
C GLY A 154 -3.05 15.91 21.23
N ASN A 155 -3.79 15.66 20.16
CA ASN A 155 -3.83 14.36 19.51
C ASN A 155 -2.93 14.35 18.27
N GLY A 156 -2.31 13.21 17.98
CA GLY A 156 -1.65 12.98 16.69
C GLY A 156 -2.68 12.99 15.55
N GLY A 157 -2.21 13.31 14.34
CA GLY A 157 -3.02 13.23 13.13
C GLY A 157 -3.04 11.81 12.56
N ASP A 158 -4.08 11.49 11.81
CA ASP A 158 -4.19 10.21 11.10
C ASP A 158 -3.20 10.16 9.92
N GLY A 159 -2.65 8.99 9.65
CA GLY A 159 -1.92 8.69 8.43
C GLY A 159 -2.87 8.59 7.23
N GLY A 160 -2.40 8.98 6.06
CA GLY A 160 -3.20 8.96 4.84
C GLY A 160 -3.17 7.59 4.17
N ASP A 161 -4.32 7.12 3.70
CA ASP A 161 -4.40 5.97 2.81
C ASP A 161 -3.60 6.22 1.53
N ALA A 162 -2.94 5.19 1.01
CA ALA A 162 -2.28 5.27 -0.28
C ALA A 162 -3.30 5.29 -1.42
N LEU A 163 -3.05 6.13 -2.43
CA LEU A 163 -3.89 6.24 -3.63
C LEU A 163 -3.17 5.76 -4.89
N THR A 164 -1.87 5.47 -4.78
CA THR A 164 -1.06 4.96 -5.88
C THR A 164 -0.99 3.45 -5.79
N PRO A 165 -1.21 2.69 -6.88
CA PRO A 165 -1.15 1.23 -6.82
C PRO A 165 0.16 0.70 -6.21
N GLY A 166 0.01 -0.22 -5.25
CA GLY A 166 1.10 -0.79 -4.45
C GLY A 166 1.80 0.21 -3.53
N GLY A 167 1.22 1.39 -3.31
CA GLY A 167 1.73 2.39 -2.37
C GLY A 167 1.35 2.07 -0.94
N ASP A 168 2.25 2.34 -0.01
CA ASP A 168 2.02 2.09 1.42
C ASP A 168 1.11 3.15 2.05
N GLY A 169 0.30 2.72 3.01
CA GLY A 169 -0.43 3.63 3.89
C GLY A 169 0.51 4.40 4.81
N GLY A 170 0.14 5.63 5.17
CA GLY A 170 0.94 6.46 6.05
C GLY A 170 0.79 6.08 7.52
N ASP A 171 1.86 6.18 8.29
CA ASP A 171 1.77 6.00 9.75
C ASP A 171 0.95 7.12 10.41
N GLY A 172 0.21 6.80 11.47
CA GLY A 172 -0.42 7.77 12.35
C GLY A 172 0.60 8.57 13.17
N GLY A 173 0.23 9.79 13.55
CA GLY A 173 1.06 10.67 14.35
C GLY A 173 0.95 10.39 15.86
N ALA A 174 2.00 10.74 16.60
CA ALA A 174 1.97 10.61 18.06
C ALA A 174 1.10 11.68 18.72
N GLY A 175 0.37 11.29 19.76
CA GLY A 175 -0.31 12.15 20.71
C GLY A 175 0.65 12.94 21.60
N GLY A 176 0.10 13.91 22.31
CA GLY A 176 0.85 14.85 23.14
C GLY A 176 1.55 14.16 24.30
N LEU A 177 2.73 14.68 24.67
CA LEU A 177 3.59 14.09 25.69
C LEU A 177 2.88 13.84 27.04
N PHE A 178 1.98 14.72 27.46
CA PHE A 178 1.31 14.63 28.76
C PHE A 178 -0.17 14.24 28.68
N VAL A 179 -0.85 14.68 27.62
CA VAL A 179 -2.25 14.32 27.32
C VAL A 179 -2.44 14.30 25.82
N GLY A 180 -2.94 13.19 25.30
CA GLY A 180 -3.17 13.04 23.86
C GLY A 180 -3.36 11.61 23.41
N SER A 181 -4.19 11.40 22.38
CA SER A 181 -4.26 10.14 21.65
C SER A 181 -3.34 10.16 20.43
N GLY A 182 -2.82 8.99 20.05
CA GLY A 182 -2.20 8.84 18.75
C GLY A 182 -3.23 8.83 17.62
N GLY A 183 -2.78 9.10 16.40
CA GLY A 183 -3.60 9.02 15.19
C GLY A 183 -3.61 7.61 14.60
N ARG A 184 -4.62 7.27 13.82
CA ARG A 184 -4.70 5.98 13.11
C ARG A 184 -3.69 5.94 11.95
N GLY A 185 -3.19 4.75 11.62
CA GLY A 185 -2.46 4.51 10.38
C GLY A 185 -3.41 4.48 9.18
N GLY A 186 -2.87 4.79 8.00
CA GLY A 186 -3.55 4.70 6.72
C GLY A 186 -3.42 3.30 6.11
N ASN A 187 -4.34 2.98 5.22
CA ASN A 187 -4.36 1.73 4.48
C ASN A 187 -3.37 1.77 3.30
N GLY A 188 -2.77 0.62 3.00
CA GLY A 188 -2.03 0.42 1.75
C GLY A 188 -2.97 0.39 0.54
N ALA A 189 -2.43 0.62 -0.65
CA ALA A 189 -3.16 0.52 -1.91
C ALA A 189 -2.91 -0.83 -2.61
N PRO A 190 -3.91 -1.39 -3.31
CA PRO A 190 -3.72 -2.57 -4.15
C PRO A 190 -2.64 -2.39 -5.20
N GLY A 191 -1.84 -3.44 -5.38
CA GLY A 191 -0.83 -3.54 -6.41
C GLY A 191 -1.44 -3.52 -7.81
N ALA A 192 -0.71 -2.98 -8.77
CA ALA A 192 -0.99 -3.23 -10.19
C ALA A 192 -0.56 -4.65 -10.58
N ILE A 193 -0.95 -5.12 -11.78
CA ILE A 193 -0.55 -6.46 -12.27
C ILE A 193 0.99 -6.58 -12.25
N GLY A 194 1.50 -7.56 -11.49
CA GLY A 194 2.93 -7.79 -11.34
C GLY A 194 3.64 -6.89 -10.33
N GLN A 195 2.89 -6.13 -9.53
CA GLN A 195 3.37 -5.31 -8.43
C GLN A 195 2.73 -5.80 -7.12
N ALA A 196 3.51 -5.81 -6.04
CA ALA A 196 2.99 -6.13 -4.71
C ALA A 196 2.00 -5.06 -4.22
N ASP A 197 1.11 -5.47 -3.31
CA ASP A 197 0.25 -4.54 -2.58
C ASP A 197 1.06 -3.65 -1.64
N GLY A 198 0.53 -2.47 -1.35
CA GLY A 198 1.11 -1.56 -0.37
C GLY A 198 0.94 -2.08 1.05
N ALA A 199 1.93 -1.82 1.89
CA ALA A 199 1.84 -2.10 3.32
C ALA A 199 0.81 -1.17 4.01
N ALA A 200 0.30 -1.63 5.14
CA ALA A 200 -0.42 -0.77 6.07
C ALA A 200 0.52 0.23 6.75
N GLY A 201 0.00 1.41 7.08
CA GLY A 201 0.62 2.33 8.01
C GLY A 201 0.41 1.91 9.46
N ALA A 202 1.39 2.12 10.33
CA ALA A 202 1.23 1.89 11.76
C ALA A 202 0.30 2.94 12.39
N GLY A 203 -0.34 2.60 13.51
CA GLY A 203 -1.00 3.60 14.35
C GLY A 203 0.02 4.42 15.14
N GLY A 204 -0.40 5.59 15.64
CA GLY A 204 0.42 6.46 16.47
C GLY A 204 0.27 6.19 17.96
N ASP A 205 1.31 6.49 18.73
CA ASP A 205 1.30 6.33 20.19
C ASP A 205 0.61 7.50 20.91
N THR A 206 0.22 7.35 22.18
CA THR A 206 -0.33 8.43 23.01
C THR A 206 0.68 9.49 23.47
N GLY A 207 1.98 9.29 23.21
CA GLY A 207 3.08 10.10 23.73
C GLY A 207 3.71 9.51 25.01
N LEU A 208 5.02 9.71 25.20
CA LEU A 208 5.87 8.98 26.17
C LEU A 208 5.42 9.07 27.65
N LEU A 209 4.78 10.16 28.06
CA LEU A 209 4.38 10.42 29.45
C LEU A 209 2.87 10.65 29.59
N SER A 210 2.10 10.26 28.57
CA SER A 210 0.70 10.62 28.48
C SER A 210 -0.09 9.88 29.55
N VAL A 211 -0.70 10.63 30.47
CA VAL A 211 -1.46 10.06 31.59
C VAL A 211 -2.88 9.67 31.13
N TRP A 212 -3.36 10.30 30.04
CA TRP A 212 -4.70 10.11 29.48
C TRP A 212 -4.64 10.18 27.94
N GLY A 213 -4.96 9.06 27.28
CA GLY A 213 -4.96 8.92 25.82
C GLY A 213 -5.17 7.46 25.38
N SER A 214 -5.57 7.25 24.12
CA SER A 214 -5.58 5.95 23.45
C SER A 214 -4.60 5.91 22.27
N GLU A 215 -3.93 4.78 22.07
CA GLU A 215 -3.10 4.58 20.88
C GLU A 215 -3.99 4.54 19.62
N GLY A 216 -3.40 4.91 18.49
CA GLY A 216 -4.03 4.77 17.19
C GLY A 216 -3.94 3.33 16.71
N THR A 217 -4.97 2.88 16.01
CA THR A 217 -4.93 1.59 15.29
C THR A 217 -4.08 1.72 14.03
N GLY A 218 -3.39 0.66 13.63
CA GLY A 218 -2.79 0.59 12.30
C GLY A 218 -3.83 0.53 11.19
N GLY A 219 -3.39 0.78 9.96
CA GLY A 219 -4.18 0.54 8.75
C GLY A 219 -4.16 -0.92 8.33
N VAL A 220 -4.86 -1.22 7.23
CA VAL A 220 -4.82 -2.54 6.57
C VAL A 220 -3.92 -2.51 5.33
N PRO A 221 -3.23 -3.62 4.98
CA PRO A 221 -2.48 -3.71 3.73
C PRO A 221 -3.40 -3.58 2.51
N GLY A 222 -2.82 -3.21 1.37
CA GLY A 222 -3.53 -2.91 0.13
C GLY A 222 -4.16 -4.09 -0.60
N GLY A 223 -4.31 -5.27 0.00
CA GLY A 223 -5.07 -6.34 -0.63
C GLY A 223 -6.55 -5.97 -0.73
N THR A 224 -7.28 -6.57 -1.68
CA THR A 224 -8.74 -6.66 -1.55
C THR A 224 -9.04 -7.19 -0.15
N GLU A 225 -9.80 -6.45 0.66
CA GLU A 225 -10.19 -6.81 2.03
C GLU A 225 -10.49 -8.32 2.09
N GLY A 226 -9.57 -9.13 2.64
CA GLY A 226 -9.68 -10.57 2.50
C GLY A 226 -8.50 -11.43 2.92
N ASP A 227 -7.30 -10.88 3.12
CA ASP A 227 -6.14 -11.69 3.57
C ASP A 227 -5.63 -11.25 4.96
N SER A 228 -6.56 -11.05 5.89
CA SER A 228 -6.19 -11.04 7.31
C SER A 228 -5.98 -12.48 7.77
N GLY A 229 -4.85 -13.06 7.37
CA GLY A 229 -4.19 -14.18 8.03
C GLY A 229 -5.01 -15.46 8.23
N GLY A 230 -4.46 -16.57 7.74
CA GLY A 230 -4.86 -17.92 8.17
C GLY A 230 -4.62 -18.18 9.66
N ASP A 231 -5.39 -17.53 10.52
CA ASP A 231 -5.77 -18.06 11.82
C ASP A 231 -7.05 -18.87 11.60
N LEU A 232 -7.13 -20.03 12.24
CA LEU A 232 -8.14 -21.05 12.02
C LEU A 232 -9.51 -20.62 12.60
N VAL A 233 -10.05 -19.50 12.13
CA VAL A 233 -11.47 -19.17 12.25
C VAL A 233 -12.18 -20.22 11.41
N GLY A 234 -13.12 -20.96 12.04
CA GLY A 234 -13.89 -21.99 11.35
C GLY A 234 -14.52 -21.45 10.06
N PRO A 235 -14.75 -22.33 9.07
CA PRO A 235 -15.12 -21.95 7.71
C PRO A 235 -16.30 -20.98 7.75
N ASP A 236 -16.07 -19.76 7.26
CA ASP A 236 -17.09 -18.73 7.15
C ASP A 236 -17.56 -18.60 5.70
N ASP A 237 -18.70 -17.93 5.49
CA ASP A 237 -19.31 -17.83 4.17
C ASP A 237 -18.43 -17.10 3.13
N ARG A 238 -17.31 -16.48 3.56
CA ARG A 238 -16.35 -15.81 2.66
C ARG A 238 -15.50 -16.80 1.87
N ASP A 239 -15.25 -17.98 2.44
CA ASP A 239 -14.57 -19.08 1.72
C ASP A 239 -15.42 -19.67 0.59
N LEU A 240 -16.73 -19.39 0.61
CA LEU A 240 -17.66 -19.75 -0.47
C LEU A 240 -17.75 -18.67 -1.54
N GLU A 241 -17.24 -17.46 -1.27
CA GLU A 241 -17.32 -16.34 -2.19
C GLU A 241 -16.47 -16.60 -3.44
N GLY A 242 -17.07 -16.36 -4.61
CA GLY A 242 -16.47 -16.62 -5.91
C GLY A 242 -16.58 -18.06 -6.42
N LEU A 243 -17.02 -19.04 -5.61
CA LEU A 243 -17.19 -20.42 -6.07
C LEU A 243 -18.48 -20.62 -6.89
N THR A 244 -19.51 -19.82 -6.66
CA THR A 244 -20.77 -19.85 -7.42
C THR A 244 -20.61 -19.17 -8.77
N GLY A 245 -21.04 -19.83 -9.85
CA GLY A 245 -20.93 -19.34 -11.23
C GLY A 245 -19.64 -19.75 -11.95
N LEU A 246 -18.70 -20.40 -11.26
CA LEU A 246 -17.51 -21.01 -11.86
C LEU A 246 -17.82 -22.39 -12.45
N GLY A 247 -17.04 -22.78 -13.46
CA GLY A 247 -17.03 -24.15 -13.96
C GLY A 247 -16.48 -25.12 -12.91
N GLU A 248 -16.99 -26.35 -12.89
CA GLU A 248 -16.65 -27.37 -11.88
C GLU A 248 -15.13 -27.54 -11.66
N ALA A 249 -14.34 -27.51 -12.72
CA ALA A 249 -12.88 -27.68 -12.63
C ALA A 249 -12.18 -26.50 -11.96
N ASP A 250 -12.60 -25.27 -12.30
CA ASP A 250 -12.01 -24.04 -11.75
C ASP A 250 -12.46 -23.83 -10.30
N ALA A 251 -13.74 -24.09 -10.00
CA ALA A 251 -14.27 -24.06 -8.64
C ALA A 251 -13.60 -25.12 -7.76
N GLY A 252 -13.37 -26.32 -8.29
CA GLY A 252 -12.68 -27.39 -7.58
C GLY A 252 -11.22 -27.06 -7.28
N ALA A 253 -10.51 -26.46 -8.24
CA ALA A 253 -9.14 -26.01 -8.05
C ALA A 253 -9.06 -24.90 -6.98
N LEU A 254 -9.97 -23.91 -7.05
CA LEU A 254 -10.02 -22.80 -6.10
C LEU A 254 -10.35 -23.27 -4.68
N ALA A 255 -11.30 -24.19 -4.52
CA ALA A 255 -11.63 -24.76 -3.21
C ALA A 255 -10.49 -25.60 -2.62
N THR A 256 -9.77 -26.35 -3.47
CA THR A 256 -8.60 -27.14 -3.03
C THR A 256 -7.43 -26.25 -2.65
N ASP A 257 -7.21 -25.15 -3.37
CA ASP A 257 -6.21 -24.12 -3.06
C ASP A 257 -6.49 -23.47 -1.70
N ARG A 258 -7.77 -23.25 -1.39
CA ARG A 258 -8.26 -22.82 -0.07
C ARG A 258 -8.21 -23.93 1.02
N GLY A 259 -7.71 -25.12 0.69
CA GLY A 259 -7.52 -26.22 1.65
C GLY A 259 -8.74 -27.10 1.92
N TYR A 260 -9.82 -26.94 1.14
CA TYR A 260 -11.06 -27.70 1.31
C TYR A 260 -11.12 -28.96 0.45
N VAL A 261 -11.75 -30.00 1.00
CA VAL A 261 -12.12 -31.20 0.24
C VAL A 261 -13.46 -30.93 -0.45
N VAL A 262 -13.54 -31.14 -1.76
CA VAL A 262 -14.77 -30.90 -2.52
C VAL A 262 -15.60 -32.18 -2.61
N ARG A 263 -16.91 -32.06 -2.39
CA ARG A 263 -17.91 -33.11 -2.63
C ARG A 263 -19.06 -32.57 -3.46
N VAL A 264 -19.45 -33.29 -4.51
CA VAL A 264 -20.64 -32.95 -5.30
C VAL A 264 -21.86 -33.61 -4.67
N VAL A 265 -22.82 -32.81 -4.22
CA VAL A 265 -24.06 -33.27 -3.58
C VAL A 265 -25.23 -33.35 -4.56
N ALA A 266 -25.18 -32.58 -5.64
CA ALA A 266 -26.16 -32.65 -6.71
C ALA A 266 -25.55 -32.26 -8.06
N ARG A 267 -26.01 -32.93 -9.12
CA ARG A 267 -25.67 -32.60 -10.50
C ARG A 267 -26.92 -32.59 -11.35
N ASP A 268 -27.14 -31.48 -12.06
CA ASP A 268 -28.26 -31.28 -13.00
C ASP A 268 -29.63 -31.59 -12.38
N GLY A 269 -29.80 -31.20 -11.10
CA GLY A 269 -31.03 -31.43 -10.34
C GLY A 269 -31.18 -32.84 -9.73
N GLU A 270 -30.23 -33.76 -9.99
CA GLU A 270 -30.19 -35.08 -9.36
C GLU A 270 -29.29 -35.03 -8.12
N PHE A 271 -29.88 -35.29 -6.94
CA PHE A 271 -29.17 -35.34 -5.68
C PHE A 271 -28.52 -36.72 -5.48
N TYR A 272 -27.22 -36.73 -5.23
CA TYR A 272 -26.50 -37.96 -4.88
C TYR A 272 -26.83 -38.38 -3.45
N GLN A 273 -26.87 -39.69 -3.19
CA GLN A 273 -26.98 -40.19 -1.83
C GLN A 273 -25.67 -39.91 -1.08
N VAL A 274 -25.70 -38.86 -0.26
CA VAL A 274 -24.59 -38.46 0.60
C VAL A 274 -25.00 -38.53 2.06
N THR A 275 -24.05 -38.83 2.93
CA THR A 275 -24.24 -38.71 4.36
C THR A 275 -24.29 -37.23 4.74
N MET A 276 -25.24 -36.87 5.61
CA MET A 276 -25.35 -35.54 6.21
C MET A 276 -24.39 -35.38 7.40
N ASP A 277 -23.17 -35.91 7.26
CA ASP A 277 -22.08 -35.63 8.20
C ASP A 277 -21.62 -34.20 7.97
N TYR A 278 -21.52 -33.38 9.02
CA TYR A 278 -21.03 -32.02 8.91
C TYR A 278 -19.52 -31.99 9.16
N ARG A 279 -18.76 -31.55 8.16
CA ARG A 279 -17.30 -31.48 8.15
C ARG A 279 -16.83 -30.09 7.80
N TYR A 280 -16.04 -29.49 8.70
CA TYR A 280 -15.46 -28.17 8.53
C TYR A 280 -14.38 -28.12 7.44
N ASP A 281 -13.84 -29.28 7.04
CA ASP A 281 -12.81 -29.40 6.01
C ASP A 281 -13.39 -29.73 4.63
N ARG A 282 -14.71 -29.62 4.45
CA ARG A 282 -15.40 -30.06 3.23
C ARG A 282 -16.42 -29.06 2.72
N ILE A 283 -16.40 -28.83 1.41
CA ILE A 283 -17.38 -28.01 0.69
C ILE A 283 -18.23 -28.91 -0.21
N ASN A 284 -19.54 -28.73 -0.13
CA ASN A 284 -20.56 -29.37 -0.95
C ASN A 284 -20.94 -28.48 -2.14
N PHE A 285 -20.82 -29.00 -3.35
CA PHE A 285 -21.24 -28.34 -4.58
C PHE A 285 -22.55 -28.89 -5.13
N VAL A 286 -23.43 -27.98 -5.51
CA VAL A 286 -24.58 -28.23 -6.39
C VAL A 286 -24.19 -27.71 -7.77
N ILE A 287 -24.20 -28.60 -8.75
CA ILE A 287 -23.77 -28.31 -10.12
C ILE A 287 -24.97 -28.38 -11.04
N GLU A 288 -25.15 -27.38 -11.89
CA GLU A 288 -26.13 -27.41 -12.98
C GLU A 288 -25.44 -26.98 -14.28
N ASN A 289 -25.59 -27.76 -15.34
CA ASN A 289 -25.01 -27.52 -16.65
C ASN A 289 -23.48 -27.31 -16.62
N GLY A 290 -22.80 -28.00 -15.69
CA GLY A 290 -21.33 -27.90 -15.49
C GLY A 290 -20.86 -26.67 -14.72
N ILE A 291 -21.79 -25.88 -14.18
CA ILE A 291 -21.52 -24.66 -13.39
C ILE A 291 -21.97 -24.89 -11.95
N VAL A 292 -21.20 -24.41 -10.98
CA VAL A 292 -21.58 -24.46 -9.57
C VAL A 292 -22.67 -23.41 -9.31
N VAL A 293 -23.89 -23.85 -9.02
CA VAL A 293 -25.02 -22.95 -8.68
C VAL A 293 -25.12 -22.68 -7.19
N GLN A 294 -24.58 -23.57 -6.37
CA GLN A 294 -24.57 -23.43 -4.92
C GLN A 294 -23.33 -24.12 -4.34
N ALA A 295 -22.67 -23.45 -3.39
CA ALA A 295 -21.62 -24.00 -2.57
C ALA A 295 -22.02 -23.87 -1.10
N SER A 296 -21.76 -24.90 -0.29
CA SER A 296 -22.07 -24.88 1.15
C SER A 296 -21.08 -25.73 1.94
N ILE A 297 -20.78 -25.33 3.17
CA ILE A 297 -19.88 -26.09 4.04
C ILE A 297 -20.63 -27.29 4.63
N GLY A 298 -20.03 -28.48 4.58
CA GLY A 298 -20.63 -29.70 5.15
C GLY A 298 -19.98 -31.00 4.77
#